data_AF-D3S332-F1
#
_entry.id   AF-D3S332-F1
#
_cell.length_a   1.000
_cell.length_b   1.000
_cell.length_c   1.000
_cell.angle_alpha   90.00
_cell.angle_beta   90.00
_cell.angle_gamma   90.00
#
_symmetry.space_group_name_H-M   'P 1'
#
loop_
_entity.id
_entity.type
_entity.pdbx_description
1 polymer ?
#
loop_
_entity_poly.entity_id
_entity_poly.type
_entity_poly.pdbx_seq_one_letter_code
_entity_poly.pdbx_strand_id
1 'polypeptide(L)'
;MALISDATVIVEVGESSGVVPQGWEALRLGRPLFFWKLLAEKDIRWVKEMMKYGACVLRNINDLKRAMRELVPPPTDEPLKLSLVGLSDFI
;
A
#
# COMPACT_ATOMS: atom_id res chain seq x y z
N MET A 1 -0.61 3.00 -12.94
CA MET A 1 -0.26 1.71 -12.28
C MET A 1 -0.99 1.54 -10.96
N ALA A 2 -1.21 2.59 -10.19
CA ALA A 2 -1.87 2.54 -8.88
C ALA A 2 -3.19 1.73 -8.85
N LEU A 3 -4.00 1.76 -9.92
CA LEU A 3 -5.26 1.02 -9.98
C LEU A 3 -5.12 -0.50 -9.92
N ILE A 4 -4.07 -1.05 -10.55
CA ILE A 4 -3.87 -2.51 -10.70
C ILE A 4 -2.89 -3.08 -9.68
N SER A 5 -2.27 -2.23 -8.86
CA SER A 5 -1.32 -2.65 -7.83
C SER A 5 -2.00 -2.71 -6.47
N ASP A 6 -1.72 -3.76 -5.69
CA ASP A 6 -2.18 -3.86 -4.30
C ASP A 6 -1.53 -2.80 -3.40
N ALA A 7 -0.27 -2.44 -3.72
CA ALA A 7 0.48 -1.37 -3.07
C ALA A 7 1.53 -0.78 -4.01
N THR A 8 2.04 0.40 -3.66
CA THR A 8 3.13 1.09 -4.37
C THR A 8 4.30 1.33 -3.43
N VAL A 9 5.52 1.02 -3.88
CA VAL A 9 6.76 1.34 -3.17
C VAL A 9 7.62 2.25 -4.04
N ILE A 10 7.97 3.43 -3.55
CA ILE A 10 8.88 4.36 -4.23
C ILE A 10 10.24 4.30 -3.53
N VAL A 11 11.25 3.83 -4.25
CA VAL A 11 12.58 3.54 -3.68
C VAL A 11 13.54 4.72 -3.85
N GLU A 12 13.60 5.30 -5.05
CA GLU A 12 14.47 6.42 -5.37
C GLU A 12 13.82 7.32 -6.42
N VAL A 13 13.92 8.63 -6.21
CA VAL A 13 13.57 9.61 -7.24
C VAL A 13 14.08 11.02 -6.90
N GLY A 14 14.18 11.90 -7.91
CA GLY A 14 14.51 13.33 -7.77
C GLY A 14 13.31 14.24 -7.50
N GLU A 15 13.53 15.56 -7.37
CA GLU A 15 12.48 16.53 -7.01
C GLU A 15 11.29 16.59 -7.98
N SER A 16 11.55 16.47 -9.29
CA SER A 16 10.51 16.37 -10.30
C SER A 16 10.55 14.98 -10.93
N SER A 17 9.50 14.19 -10.68
CA SER A 17 9.40 12.87 -11.27
C SER A 17 7.98 12.55 -11.69
N GLY A 18 7.85 11.76 -12.75
CA GLY A 18 6.58 11.17 -13.16
C GLY A 18 5.96 10.24 -12.12
N VAL A 19 6.67 9.97 -11.01
CA VAL A 19 6.22 9.15 -9.90
C VAL A 19 5.35 9.95 -8.92
N VAL A 20 5.43 11.30 -8.93
CA VAL A 20 4.62 12.15 -8.04
C VAL A 20 3.12 11.99 -8.30
N PRO A 21 2.61 12.08 -9.54
CA PRO A 21 1.20 11.80 -9.81
C PRO A 21 0.79 10.37 -9.44
N GLN A 22 1.68 9.39 -9.61
CA GLN A 22 1.40 7.99 -9.28
C GLN A 22 1.26 7.77 -7.77
N GLY A 23 2.11 8.40 -6.96
CA GLY A 23 1.99 8.36 -5.50
C GLY A 23 0.69 8.98 -5.01
N TRP A 24 0.30 10.14 -5.56
CA TRP A 24 -0.99 10.76 -5.23
C TRP A 24 -2.17 9.90 -5.69
N GLU A 25 -2.07 9.27 -6.86
CA GLU A 25 -3.11 8.37 -7.33
C GLU A 25 -3.27 7.14 -6.42
N ALA A 26 -2.16 6.58 -5.92
CA ALA A 26 -2.21 5.48 -4.95
C ALA A 26 -2.96 5.90 -3.67
N LEU A 27 -2.60 7.05 -3.08
CA LEU A 27 -3.27 7.57 -1.90
C LEU A 27 -4.77 7.85 -2.16
N ARG A 28 -5.10 8.47 -3.31
CA ARG A 28 -6.49 8.76 -3.70
C ARG A 28 -7.34 7.51 -3.84
N LEU A 29 -6.76 6.41 -4.33
CA LEU A 29 -7.42 5.12 -4.48
C LEU A 29 -7.44 4.30 -3.18
N GLY A 30 -6.90 4.82 -2.08
CA GLY A 30 -6.78 4.09 -0.82
C GLY A 30 -5.80 2.92 -0.89
N ARG A 31 -4.87 2.93 -1.86
CA ARG A 31 -3.82 1.92 -2.00
C ARG A 31 -2.63 2.28 -1.12
N PRO A 32 -2.06 1.34 -0.36
CA PRO A 32 -0.89 1.61 0.45
C PRO A 32 0.28 2.14 -0.39
N LEU A 33 0.82 3.26 0.07
CA LEU A 33 1.99 3.90 -0.51
C LEU A 33 3.15 3.86 0.50
N PHE A 34 4.29 3.39 0.03
CA PHE A 34 5.49 3.26 0.85
C PHE A 34 6.68 4.00 0.24
N PHE A 35 7.47 4.63 1.10
CA PHE A 35 8.78 5.19 0.74
C PHE A 35 9.89 4.36 1.34
N TRP A 36 10.93 4.09 0.56
CA TRP A 36 12.17 3.56 1.13
C TRP A 36 12.87 4.62 1.98
N LYS A 37 13.51 4.23 3.10
CA LYS A 37 14.11 5.16 4.06
C LYS A 37 15.01 6.24 3.45
N LEU A 38 15.86 5.87 2.48
CA LEU A 38 16.81 6.82 1.88
C LEU A 38 16.09 7.93 1.12
N LEU A 39 14.89 7.68 0.60
CA LEU A 39 14.05 8.70 -0.03
C LEU A 39 13.30 9.51 1.02
N ALA A 40 12.76 8.85 2.06
CA ALA A 40 12.03 9.51 3.15
C ALA A 40 12.92 10.45 3.99
N GLU A 41 14.21 10.17 4.07
CA GLU A 41 15.22 10.99 4.77
C GLU A 41 15.63 12.23 3.96
N LYS A 42 15.33 12.29 2.65
CA LYS A 42 15.59 13.49 1.84
C LYS A 42 14.57 14.59 2.15
N ASP A 43 15.01 15.83 2.06
CA ASP A 43 14.14 17.00 2.25
C ASP A 43 13.32 17.32 0.99
N ILE A 44 12.46 16.38 0.59
CA ILE A 44 11.63 16.51 -0.61
C ILE A 44 10.20 16.83 -0.20
N ARG A 45 9.70 18.00 -0.62
CA ARG A 45 8.40 18.53 -0.20
C ARG A 45 7.24 17.56 -0.42
N TRP A 46 7.14 16.96 -1.61
CA TRP A 46 6.02 16.08 -1.92
C TRP A 46 6.07 14.75 -1.15
N VAL A 47 7.25 14.24 -0.80
CA VAL A 47 7.41 13.06 0.06
C VAL A 47 6.82 13.35 1.44
N LYS A 48 7.22 14.49 2.03
CA LYS A 48 6.70 14.96 3.32
C LYS A 48 5.20 15.16 3.31
N GLU A 49 4.66 15.74 2.24
CA GLU A 49 3.20 15.89 2.09
C GLU A 49 2.52 14.53 2.01
N MET A 50 2.93 13.62 1.13
CA MET A 50 2.32 12.29 1.00
C MET A 50 2.36 11.49 2.31
N MET A 51 3.41 11.64 3.12
CA MET A 51 3.48 11.03 4.46
C MET A 51 2.40 11.56 5.41
N LYS A 52 2.04 12.86 5.34
CA LYS A 52 0.90 13.42 6.09
C LYS A 52 -0.45 12.83 5.67
N TYR A 53 -0.56 12.39 4.42
CA TYR A 53 -1.75 11.76 3.86
C TYR A 53 -1.77 10.23 4.01
N GLY A 54 -0.83 9.65 4.77
CA GLY A 54 -0.84 8.22 5.11
C GLY A 54 0.17 7.36 4.36
N ALA A 55 1.08 7.95 3.58
CA ALA A 55 2.22 7.18 3.08
C ALA A 55 3.15 6.77 4.22
N CYS A 56 3.63 5.52 4.19
CA CYS A 56 4.44 4.93 5.24
C CYS A 56 5.91 4.79 4.81
N VAL A 57 6.82 4.64 5.77
CA VAL A 57 8.26 4.45 5.50
C VAL A 57 8.68 3.00 5.75
N LEU A 58 9.36 2.40 4.79
CA LEU A 58 10.04 1.11 4.91
C LEU A 58 11.51 1.35 5.26
N ARG A 59 11.93 0.97 6.47
CA ARG A 59 13.30 1.19 6.96
C ARG A 59 14.23 0.04 6.63
N ASN A 60 13.67 -1.15 6.45
CA ASN A 60 14.39 -2.37 6.18
C ASN A 60 13.48 -3.42 5.52
N ILE A 61 14.06 -4.56 5.17
CA ILE A 61 13.33 -5.67 4.54
C ILE A 61 12.25 -6.28 5.43
N ASN A 62 12.37 -6.20 6.76
CA ASN A 62 11.36 -6.74 7.67
C ASN A 62 10.08 -5.89 7.67
N ASP A 63 10.19 -4.57 7.51
CA ASP A 63 9.02 -3.70 7.29
C ASP A 63 8.28 -4.10 6.01
N LEU A 64 9.02 -4.40 4.93
CA LEU A 64 8.42 -4.87 3.68
C LEU A 64 7.74 -6.22 3.87
N LYS A 65 8.40 -7.19 4.51
CA LYS A 65 7.81 -8.50 4.81
C LYS A 65 6.54 -8.38 5.65
N ARG A 66 6.51 -7.46 6.61
CA ARG A 66 5.31 -7.18 7.41
C ARG A 66 4.20 -6.61 6.52
N ALA A 67 4.48 -5.55 5.76
CA ALA A 67 3.51 -4.93 4.87
C ALA A 67 2.93 -5.93 3.86
N MET A 68 3.76 -6.80 3.27
CA MET A 68 3.31 -7.85 2.35
C MET A 68 2.34 -8.84 3.01
N ARG A 69 2.62 -9.28 4.25
CA ARG A 69 1.71 -10.17 4.98
C ARG A 69 0.37 -9.53 5.33
N GLU A 70 0.37 -8.22 5.57
CA GLU A 70 -0.86 -7.48 5.86
C GLU A 70 -1.69 -7.23 4.59
N LEU A 71 -1.04 -6.97 3.47
CA LEU A 71 -1.68 -6.75 2.16
C LEU A 71 -2.21 -8.04 1.54
N VAL A 72 -1.42 -9.11 1.63
CA VAL A 72 -1.73 -10.44 1.12
C VAL A 72 -1.58 -11.38 2.30
N PRO A 73 -2.65 -11.61 3.09
CA PRO A 73 -2.59 -12.58 4.16
C PRO A 73 -2.18 -13.93 3.55
N PRO A 74 -1.35 -14.73 4.26
CA PRO A 74 -1.06 -16.08 3.79
C PRO A 74 -2.39 -16.79 3.54
N PRO A 75 -2.49 -17.59 2.47
CA PRO A 75 -3.69 -18.38 2.24
C PRO A 75 -3.96 -19.14 3.54
N THR A 76 -5.10 -18.84 4.14
CA THR A 76 -5.53 -19.55 5.33
C THR A 76 -5.89 -20.93 4.81
N ASP A 77 -5.23 -21.99 5.29
CA ASP A 77 -5.62 -23.38 4.98
C ASP A 77 -7.05 -23.69 5.49
N GLU A 78 -7.67 -22.74 6.20
CA GLU A 78 -9.06 -22.76 6.55
C GLU A 78 -9.91 -22.45 5.31
N PRO A 79 -10.71 -23.40 4.80
CA PRO A 79 -11.62 -23.12 3.71
C PRO A 79 -12.48 -21.92 4.11
N LEU A 80 -12.66 -20.96 3.19
CA LEU A 80 -13.64 -19.91 3.32
C LEU A 80 -14.94 -20.55 3.80
N LYS A 81 -15.28 -20.37 5.09
CA LYS A 81 -16.61 -20.70 5.60
C LYS A 81 -17.54 -19.73 4.90
N LEU A 82 -17.97 -20.10 3.70
CA LEU A 82 -19.15 -19.56 3.07
C LEU A 82 -20.27 -20.01 4.01
N SER A 83 -20.57 -19.20 5.03
CA SER A 83 -21.84 -19.32 5.72
C SER A 83 -22.86 -18.99 4.65
N LEU A 84 -23.40 -20.02 4.03
CA LEU A 84 -24.64 -19.94 3.29
C LEU A 84 -25.65 -19.40 4.31
N VAL A 85 -25.81 -18.07 4.34
CA VAL A 85 -27.01 -17.47 4.90
C VAL A 85 -28.13 -18.17 4.16
N GLY A 86 -28.86 -19.00 4.91
CA GLY A 86 -29.70 -20.04 4.34
C GLY A 86 -30.75 -19.41 3.44
N LEU A 87 -30.87 -19.92 2.23
CA LEU A 87 -32.02 -19.67 1.35
C LEU A 87 -33.36 -20.05 2.01
N SER A 88 -33.32 -20.71 3.18
CA SER A 88 -34.46 -20.97 4.07
C SER A 88 -35.06 -19.73 4.73
N ASP A 89 -34.36 -18.59 4.75
CA ASP A 89 -34.90 -17.33 5.29
C ASP A 89 -35.71 -16.54 4.24
N PHE A 90 -35.85 -17.06 3.01
CA PHE A 90 -36.50 -16.40 1.87
C PHE A 90 -37.67 -17.19 1.25
N ILE A 91 -38.14 -18.28 1.87
CA ILE A 91 -39.37 -19.01 1.48
C ILE A 91 -40.35 -19.06 2.64
#